data_AF-A0A6N2EKX6-F1
#
_entry.id   AF-A0A6N2EKX6-F1
#
_cell.length_a   1.000
_cell.length_b   1.000
_cell.length_c   1.000
_cell.angle_alpha   90.00
_cell.angle_beta   90.00
_cell.angle_gamma   90.00
#
_symmetry.space_group_name_H-M   'P 1'
#
loop_
_entity.id
_entity.type
_entity.pdbx_description
1 polymer ?
#
loop_
_entity_poly.entity_id
_entity_poly.type
_entity_poly.pdbx_seq_one_letter_code
_entity_poly.pdbx_strand_id
1 'polypeptide(L)'
;MAALSSAASPFCRPEEDPFLLLRSCGKAIESILRDHAGRPLRRTWIDRPYGEEEISRLEEEVLPAIQLCLARVGEIDSALAAEAELSYRQQVEAEASLRRGELQRSGSVPAV
;
A
#
# COMPACT_ATOMS: atom_id res chain seq x y z
N MET A 1 1.14 14.62 8.61
CA MET A 1 1.68 13.45 7.88
C MET A 1 1.36 12.22 8.71
N ALA A 2 0.46 11.36 8.24
CA ALA A 2 0.14 10.13 8.94
C ALA A 2 1.39 9.25 9.00
N ALA A 3 1.89 8.99 10.21
CA ALA A 3 2.88 7.96 10.42
C ALA A 3 2.22 6.64 10.01
N LEU A 4 2.67 6.06 8.89
CA LEU A 4 2.32 4.69 8.54
C LEU A 4 2.79 3.84 9.72
N SER A 5 1.84 3.39 10.53
CA SER A 5 2.09 2.47 11.62
C SER A 5 2.80 1.27 11.02
N SER A 6 4.09 1.13 11.32
CA SER A 6 4.87 -0.08 11.04
C SER A 6 4.40 -1.15 12.03
N ALA A 7 3.13 -1.54 11.95
CA ALA A 7 2.73 -2.83 12.46
C ALA A 7 3.45 -3.84 11.56
N ALA A 8 4.43 -4.54 12.12
CA ALA A 8 5.14 -5.60 11.40
C ALA A 8 4.08 -6.55 10.83
N SER A 9 3.97 -6.59 9.50
CA SER A 9 3.05 -7.49 8.82
C SER A 9 3.40 -8.92 9.24
N PRO A 10 2.41 -9.75 9.61
CA PRO A 10 2.67 -11.15 9.95
C PRO A 10 3.09 -11.98 8.72
N PHE A 11 2.94 -11.44 7.51
CA PHE A 11 3.13 -12.17 6.26
C PHE A 11 4.52 -12.03 5.64
N CYS A 12 5.19 -10.89 5.85
CA CYS A 12 6.51 -10.63 5.29
C CYS A 12 7.20 -9.46 5.99
N ARG A 13 8.53 -9.45 5.95
CA ARG A 13 9.32 -8.32 6.44
C ARG A 13 9.26 -7.15 5.45
N PRO A 14 9.44 -5.89 5.89
CA PRO A 14 9.42 -4.74 4.99
C PRO A 14 10.42 -4.85 3.81
N GLU A 15 11.55 -5.54 4.01
CA GLU A 15 12.55 -5.77 2.96
C GLU A 15 12.07 -6.71 1.86
N GLU A 16 11.04 -7.51 2.13
CA GLU A 16 10.45 -8.48 1.19
C GLU A 16 9.23 -7.90 0.45
N ASP A 17 8.80 -6.68 0.80
CA ASP A 17 7.67 -6.03 0.16
C ASP A 17 8.08 -5.43 -1.21
N PRO A 18 7.54 -5.97 -2.32
CA PRO A 18 7.91 -5.52 -3.66
C PRO A 18 7.47 -4.08 -3.95
N PHE A 19 6.40 -3.58 -3.32
CA PHE A 19 5.90 -2.22 -3.53
C PHE A 19 6.69 -1.20 -2.70
N LEU A 20 7.20 -1.60 -1.53
CA LEU A 20 8.17 -0.79 -0.80
C LEU A 20 9.47 -0.63 -1.60
N LEU A 21 9.97 -1.72 -2.20
CA LEU A 21 11.12 -1.66 -3.09
C LEU A 21 10.85 -0.75 -4.29
N LEU A 22 9.71 -0.92 -4.97
CA LEU A 22 9.33 -0.13 -6.14
C LEU A 22 9.26 1.37 -5.81
N ARG A 23 8.67 1.73 -4.67
CA ARG A 23 8.60 3.11 -4.18
C ARG A 23 10.00 3.68 -3.89
N SER A 24 10.87 2.90 -3.25
CA SER A 24 12.25 3.31 -2.97
C SER A 24 13.04 3.51 -4.26
N CYS A 25 12.87 2.61 -5.24
CA CYS A 25 13.48 2.74 -6.57
C CYS A 25 13.01 4.01 -7.29
N GLY A 26 11.70 4.30 -7.31
CA GLY A 26 11.18 5.52 -7.91
C GLY A 26 11.80 6.78 -7.32
N LYS A 27 11.86 6.88 -5.98
CA LYS A 27 12.51 8.00 -5.29
C LYS A 27 14.00 8.12 -5.60
N ALA A 28 14.70 7.00 -5.70
CA ALA A 28 16.12 6.98 -6.05
C ALA A 28 16.32 7.52 -7.47
N ILE A 29 15.51 7.08 -8.44
CA ILE A 29 15.55 7.58 -9.82
C ILE A 29 15.27 9.08 -9.85
N GLU A 30 14.22 9.56 -9.17
CA GLU A 30 13.89 10.99 -9.08
C GLU A 30 15.05 11.82 -8.50
N SER A 31 15.71 11.33 -7.45
CA SER A 31 16.87 12.02 -6.86
C SER A 31 18.03 12.08 -7.85
N ILE A 32 18.36 10.95 -8.48
CA ILE A 32 19.46 10.86 -9.45
C ILE A 32 19.23 11.83 -10.61
N LEU A 33 18.03 11.86 -11.16
CA LEU A 33 17.67 12.75 -12.28
C LEU A 33 17.72 14.22 -11.88
N ARG A 34 17.27 14.56 -10.67
CA ARG A 34 17.36 15.92 -10.13
C ARG A 34 18.80 16.37 -9.95
N ASP A 35 19.65 15.50 -9.40
CA ASP A 35 21.04 15.81 -9.04
C ASP A 35 22.00 15.75 -10.25
N HIS A 36 21.58 15.08 -11.32
CA HIS A 36 22.34 14.92 -12.57
C HIS A 36 22.71 16.27 -13.20
N ALA A 37 21.79 17.25 -13.21
CA ALA A 37 22.04 18.61 -13.73
C ALA A 37 22.76 18.66 -15.10
N GLY A 38 22.47 17.71 -16.00
CA GLY A 38 23.11 17.57 -17.31
C GLY A 38 24.50 16.93 -17.32
N ARG A 39 24.96 16.32 -16.22
CA ARG A 39 26.29 15.68 -16.09
C ARG A 39 26.22 14.15 -16.28
N PRO A 40 26.78 13.55 -17.34
CA PRO A 40 26.57 12.15 -17.71
C PRO A 40 26.37 11.14 -16.56
N LEU A 41 25.19 10.50 -16.48
CA LEU A 41 24.95 9.44 -15.50
C LEU A 41 25.81 8.24 -15.85
N ARG A 42 26.65 7.80 -14.92
CA ARG A 42 27.53 6.65 -15.14
C ARG A 42 26.78 5.34 -15.00
N ARG A 43 27.19 4.35 -15.79
CA ARG A 43 26.85 2.94 -15.59
C ARG A 43 27.99 2.24 -14.87
N THR A 44 27.64 1.30 -14.01
CA THR A 44 28.61 0.49 -13.26
C THR A 44 29.14 -0.70 -14.04
N TRP A 45 28.46 -1.12 -15.10
CA TRP A 45 28.73 -2.39 -15.80
C TRP A 45 29.20 -2.22 -17.26
N ILE A 46 29.15 -0.99 -17.78
CA ILE A 46 29.60 -0.65 -19.14
C ILE A 46 30.26 0.73 -19.13
N ASP A 47 31.20 0.95 -20.08
CA ASP A 47 31.99 2.19 -20.16
C ASP A 47 31.24 3.38 -20.77
N ARG A 48 29.98 3.20 -21.20
CA ARG A 48 29.12 4.25 -21.77
C ARG A 48 28.18 4.82 -20.69
N PRO A 49 28.09 6.15 -20.49
CA PRO A 49 27.07 6.74 -19.64
C PRO A 49 25.66 6.56 -20.24
N TYR A 50 24.63 6.81 -19.44
CA TYR A 50 23.27 6.94 -19.99
C TYR A 50 23.24 8.09 -21.00
N GLY A 51 22.61 7.85 -22.15
CA GLY A 51 22.32 8.88 -23.14
C GLY A 51 21.00 9.62 -22.84
N GLU A 52 20.78 10.73 -23.55
CA GLU A 52 19.57 11.56 -23.44
C GLU A 52 18.29 10.73 -23.63
N GLU A 53 18.22 9.88 -24.66
CA GLU A 53 17.04 9.03 -24.89
C GLU A 53 16.74 8.10 -23.70
N GLU A 54 17.77 7.57 -23.05
CA GLU A 54 17.61 6.67 -21.91
C GLU A 54 17.18 7.43 -20.65
N ILE A 55 17.65 8.67 -20.49
CA ILE A 55 17.22 9.59 -19.43
C ILE A 55 15.76 9.97 -19.64
N SER A 56 15.38 10.38 -20.86
CA SER A 56 13.98 10.70 -21.20
C SER A 56 13.06 9.51 -20.95
N ARG A 57 13.48 8.28 -21.24
CA ARG A 57 12.69 7.08 -20.90
C ARG A 57 12.49 6.90 -19.40
N LEU A 58 13.48 7.24 -18.58
CA LEU A 58 13.30 7.19 -17.13
C LEU A 58 12.24 8.19 -16.67
N GLU A 59 12.25 9.39 -17.24
CA GLU A 59 11.33 10.49 -16.90
C GLU A 59 9.91 10.27 -17.43
N GLU A 60 9.78 9.86 -18.69
CA GLU A 60 8.51 9.86 -19.42
C GLU A 60 7.81 8.50 -19.39
N GLU A 61 8.54 7.40 -19.19
CA GLU A 61 7.98 6.05 -19.21
C GLU A 61 8.08 5.36 -17.84
N VAL A 62 9.29 5.24 -17.28
CA VAL A 62 9.52 4.41 -16.09
C VAL A 62 8.91 5.03 -14.82
N LEU A 63 9.22 6.30 -14.54
CA LEU A 63 8.68 6.98 -13.37
C LEU A 63 7.14 7.04 -13.38
N PRO A 64 6.48 7.40 -14.50
CA PRO A 64 5.02 7.35 -14.58
C PRO A 64 4.44 5.94 -14.37
N ALA A 65 5.07 4.90 -14.92
CA ALA A 65 4.63 3.52 -14.72
C ALA A 65 4.72 3.09 -13.25
N ILE A 66 5.80 3.46 -12.55
CA ILE A 66 5.96 3.23 -11.11
C ILE A 66 4.85 3.94 -10.33
N GLN A 67 4.61 5.22 -10.61
CA GLN A 67 3.58 6.01 -9.94
C GLN A 67 2.17 5.43 -10.14
N LEU A 68 1.84 5.05 -11.37
CA LEU A 68 0.56 4.41 -11.70
C LEU A 68 0.37 3.09 -10.95
N CYS A 69 1.41 2.26 -10.91
CA CYS A 69 1.38 0.99 -10.18
C CYS A 69 1.11 1.22 -8.69
N LEU A 70 1.85 2.13 -8.05
CA LEU A 70 1.68 2.44 -6.62
C LEU A 70 0.32 3.07 -6.31
N ALA A 71 -0.20 3.92 -7.19
CA ALA A 71 -1.54 4.49 -7.06
C ALA A 71 -2.59 3.37 -7.09
N ARG A 72 -2.48 2.44 -8.05
CA ARG A 72 -3.40 1.32 -8.18
C ARG A 72 -3.38 0.40 -6.96
N VAL A 73 -2.21 0.15 -6.38
CA VAL A 73 -2.09 -0.62 -5.13
C VAL A 73 -2.82 0.09 -3.99
N GLY A 74 -2.61 1.40 -3.84
CA GLY A 74 -3.30 2.19 -2.82
C GLY A 74 -4.83 2.17 -2.95
N GLU A 75 -5.36 2.16 -4.18
CA GLU A 75 -6.79 1.99 -4.44
C GLU A 75 -7.29 0.61 -3.96
N ILE A 76 -6.56 -0.45 -4.28
CA ILE A 76 -6.90 -1.82 -3.89
C ILE A 76 -6.88 -1.95 -2.36
N ASP A 77 -5.82 -1.47 -1.71
CA ASP A 77 -5.69 -1.50 -0.25
C ASP A 77 -6.83 -0.76 0.43
N SER A 78 -7.22 0.40 -0.11
CA SER A 78 -8.34 1.20 0.41
C SER A 78 -9.68 0.47 0.26
N ALA A 79 -9.91 -0.20 -0.88
CA ALA A 79 -11.11 -0.97 -1.12
C ALA A 79 -11.21 -2.17 -0.17
N LEU A 80 -10.12 -2.91 0.00
CA LEU A 80 -10.05 -4.06 0.93
C LEU A 80 -10.26 -3.62 2.38
N ALA A 81 -9.67 -2.50 2.80
CA ALA A 81 -9.88 -1.96 4.14
C ALA A 81 -11.34 -1.57 4.38
N ALA A 82 -12.00 -0.96 3.40
CA ALA A 82 -13.43 -0.61 3.50
C ALA A 82 -14.32 -1.86 3.60
N GLU A 83 -14.03 -2.91 2.81
CA GLU A 83 -14.76 -4.18 2.86
C GLU A 83 -14.60 -4.89 4.21
N ALA A 84 -13.38 -4.90 4.76
CA ALA A 84 -13.10 -5.46 6.08
C ALA A 84 -13.87 -4.73 7.20
N GLU A 85 -13.91 -3.40 7.15
CA GLU A 85 -14.64 -2.57 8.12
C GLU A 85 -16.16 -2.82 8.06
N LEU A 86 -16.74 -2.94 6.86
CA LEU A 86 -18.16 -3.28 6.70
C LEU A 86 -18.47 -4.67 7.29
N SER A 87 -17.62 -5.65 7.00
CA SER A 87 -17.76 -7.02 7.50
C SER A 87 -17.71 -7.05 9.03
N TYR A 88 -16.76 -6.30 9.62
CA TYR A 88 -16.63 -6.18 11.07
C TYR A 88 -17.88 -5.56 11.71
N ARG A 89 -18.42 -4.48 11.13
CA ARG A 89 -19.65 -3.84 11.64
C ARG A 89 -20.84 -4.80 11.62
N GLN A 90 -21.03 -5.54 10.53
CA GLN A 90 -22.11 -6.52 10.42
C GLN A 90 -21.99 -7.62 11.48
N GLN A 91 -20.77 -8.11 11.74
CA GLN A 91 -20.53 -9.10 12.80
C GLN A 91 -20.89 -8.57 14.19
N VAL A 92 -20.46 -7.34 14.50
CA VAL A 92 -20.78 -6.69 15.79
C VAL A 92 -22.29 -6.50 15.96
N GLU A 93 -22.99 -6.07 14.91
CA GLU A 93 -24.45 -5.89 14.94
C GLU A 93 -25.20 -7.22 15.08
N ALA A 94 -24.74 -8.27 14.39
CA ALA A 94 -25.31 -9.60 14.50
C ALA A 94 -25.13 -10.16 15.92
N GLU A 95 -23.93 -10.05 16.49
CA GLU A 95 -23.64 -10.50 17.85
C GLU A 95 -24.46 -9.72 18.89
N ALA A 96 -24.56 -8.40 18.74
CA ALA A 96 -25.40 -7.58 19.61
C ALA A 96 -26.88 -7.98 19.53
N SER A 97 -27.36 -8.35 18.35
CA SER A 97 -28.73 -8.81 18.13
C SER A 97 -29.00 -10.18 18.74
N LEU A 98 -28.05 -11.11 18.63
CA LEU A 98 -28.10 -12.41 19.30
C LEU A 98 -28.15 -12.25 20.82
N ARG A 99 -27.24 -11.47 21.41
CA ARG A 99 -27.22 -11.18 22.85
C ARG A 99 -28.54 -10.56 23.34
N ARG A 100 -29.13 -9.65 22.57
CA ARG A 100 -30.45 -9.07 22.88
C ARG A 100 -31.56 -10.12 22.85
N GLY A 101 -31.57 -11.01 21.86
CA GLY A 101 -32.54 -12.10 21.76
C GLY A 101 -32.43 -13.13 22.89
N GLU A 102 -31.21 -13.44 23.35
CA GLU A 102 -30.97 -14.32 24.49
C GLU A 102 -31.49 -13.74 25.81
N LEU A 103 -31.24 -12.44 26.06
CA LEU A 103 -31.78 -11.74 27.23
C LEU A 103 -33.31 -11.73 27.24
N GLN A 104 -33.96 -11.54 26.08
CA GLN A 104 -35.41 -11.58 25.95
C GLN A 104 -35.99 -12.98 26.23
N ARG A 105 -35.34 -14.05 25.77
CA ARG A 105 -35.75 -15.44 26.07
C ARG A 105 -35.52 -15.83 27.52
N SER A 106 -34.50 -15.30 28.19
CA SER A 106 -34.23 -15.58 29.60
C SER A 106 -35.19 -14.86 30.57
N GLY A 107 -35.84 -13.77 30.13
CA GLY A 107 -36.83 -13.03 30.92
C GLY A 107 -38.25 -13.60 30.91
N SER A 108 -38.53 -14.59 30.05
CA SER A 108 -39.86 -15.23 29.93
C SER A 108 -39.98 -16.51 30.75
N VAL A 109 -39.56 -16.51 32.02
CA VAL A 109 -39.94 -17.57 32.97
C VAL A 109 -41.33 -17.22 33.52
N PRO A 110 -42.38 -17.99 33.21
CA PRO A 110 -43.70 -17.74 33.79
C PRO A 110 -43.65 -18.10 35.28
N ALA A 111 -44.06 -17.17 36.14
CA ALA A 111 -44.34 -17.46 37.53
C ALA A 111 -45.56 -18.39 37.59
N VAL A 112 -45.33 -19.63 38.02
CA VAL A 112 -46.38 -20.60 38.39
C VAL A 112 -46.80 -20.34 39.83
#